data_AF-A0A509E9T1-F1
#
_entry.id   AF-A0A509E9T1-F1
#
_cell.length_a   1.000
_cell.length_b   1.000
_cell.length_c   1.000
_cell.angle_alpha   90.00
_cell.angle_beta   90.00
_cell.angle_gamma   90.00
#
_symmetry.space_group_name_H-M   'P 1'
#
loop_
_entity.id
_entity.type
_entity.pdbx_description
1 polymer ?
#
loop_
_entity_poly.entity_id
_entity_poly.type
_entity_poly.pdbx_seq_one_letter_code
_entity_poly.pdbx_strand_id
1 'polypeptide(L)' 'MTESAIETLNRARASLVRERDTLARRIAGMDLAPVTMAEDLTRILVAIETLDRALTAEGQPYLPPMSAD' A
#
# COMPACT_ATOMS: atom_id res chain seq x y z
N MET A 1 -14.84 -14.05 -1.54
CA MET A 1 -13.67 -14.44 -0.73
C MET A 1 -14.07 -15.02 0.62
N THR A 2 -13.19 -15.78 1.29
CA THR A 2 -13.38 -16.12 2.70
C THR A 2 -12.94 -14.95 3.61
N GLU A 3 -13.43 -14.91 4.84
CA GLU A 3 -13.04 -13.90 5.83
C GLU A 3 -11.52 -13.88 6.07
N SER A 4 -10.91 -15.06 6.18
CA SER A 4 -9.45 -15.22 6.29
C SER A 4 -8.68 -14.66 5.09
N ALA A 5 -9.25 -14.73 3.88
CA ALA A 5 -8.66 -14.13 2.69
C ALA A 5 -8.74 -12.60 2.75
N ILE A 6 -9.88 -12.04 3.16
CA ILE A 6 -10.06 -10.58 3.34
C ILE A 6 -9.05 -10.04 4.37
N GLU A 7 -8.90 -10.72 5.51
CA GLU A 7 -7.89 -10.33 6.51
C GLU A 7 -6.46 -10.39 5.95
N THR A 8 -6.16 -11.40 5.14
CA THR A 8 -4.85 -11.55 4.52
C THR A 8 -4.57 -10.42 3.55
N LEU A 9 -5.54 -10.01 2.74
CA LEU A 9 -5.42 -8.84 1.87
C LEU A 9 -5.22 -7.55 2.67
N ASN A 10 -5.97 -7.36 3.76
CA ASN A 10 -5.81 -6.21 4.64
C ASN A 10 -4.41 -6.15 5.29
N ARG A 11 -3.88 -7.29 5.73
CA ARG A 11 -2.51 -7.39 6.26
C ARG A 11 -1.46 -7.10 5.20
N ALA A 12 -1.61 -7.65 3.99
CA ALA A 12 -0.71 -7.39 2.87
C ALA A 12 -0.70 -5.90 2.50
N ARG A 13 -1.88 -5.29 2.40
CA ARG A 13 -2.04 -3.86 2.15
C ARG A 13 -1.34 -3.01 3.20
N ALA A 14 -1.55 -3.30 4.48
CA ALA A 14 -0.89 -2.57 5.57
C ALA A 14 0.64 -2.67 5.49
N SER A 15 1.18 -3.82 5.07
CA SER A 15 2.62 -3.99 4.86
C SER A 15 3.14 -3.12 3.72
N LEU A 16 2.46 -3.12 2.57
CA LEU A 16 2.82 -2.31 1.42
C LEU A 16 2.75 -0.80 1.71
N VAL A 17 1.78 -0.35 2.51
CA VAL A 17 1.68 1.05 2.95
C VAL A 17 2.91 1.46 3.77
N ARG A 18 3.36 0.62 4.71
CA ARG A 18 4.59 0.89 5.48
C ARG A 18 5.84 0.93 4.61
N GLU A 19 5.91 0.05 3.62
CA GLU A 19 7.01 0.00 2.66
C GLU A 19 7.02 1.24 1.75
N ARG A 20 5.86 1.62 1.20
CA ARG A 20 5.65 2.86 0.45
C ARG A 20 6.15 4.06 1.23
N ASP A 21 5.74 4.19 2.49
CA ASP A 21 6.11 5.34 3.33
C ASP A 21 7.61 5.38 3.62
N THR A 22 8.22 4.20 3.81
CA THR A 22 9.67 4.07 4.02
C THR A 22 10.45 4.45 2.77
N LEU A 23 10.02 3.97 1.60
CA LEU A 23 10.65 4.29 0.33
C LEU A 23 10.47 5.77 -0.04
N ALA A 24 9.27 6.33 0.17
CA ALA A 24 8.99 7.74 -0.06
C ALA A 24 9.88 8.64 0.82
N ARG A 25 10.02 8.32 2.11
CA ARG A 25 10.95 9.04 3.00
C ARG A 25 12.40 8.94 2.53
N ARG A 26 12.82 7.77 2.05
CA ARG A 26 14.17 7.58 1.52
C ARG A 26 14.41 8.43 0.28
N ILE A 27 13.48 8.44 -0.67
CA ILE A 27 13.54 9.27 -1.89
C ILE A 27 13.61 10.75 -1.53
N ALA A 28 12.78 11.21 -0.58
CA ALA A 28 12.73 12.60 -0.15
C ALA A 28 14.04 13.09 0.51
N GLY A 29 14.83 12.19 1.08
CA GLY A 29 16.12 12.49 1.69
C GLY A 29 17.31 12.48 0.72
N MET A 30 17.09 12.25 -0.58
CA MET A 30 18.15 12.19 -1.58
C MET A 30 18.19 13.47 -2.42
N ASP A 31 19.39 13.99 -2.69
CA ASP A 31 19.58 15.10 -3.63
C ASP A 31 19.16 14.71 -5.07
N LEU A 32 19.42 13.45 -5.43
CA LEU A 32 18.97 12.86 -6.70
C LEU A 32 18.65 11.38 -6.50
N ALA A 33 17.36 11.03 -6.54
CA ALA A 33 16.92 9.65 -6.50
C ALA A 33 17.07 8.97 -7.87
N PRO A 34 17.56 7.73 -7.94
CA PRO A 34 17.59 6.97 -9.18
C PRO A 34 16.17 6.65 -9.66
N VAL A 35 15.99 6.62 -10.99
CA VAL A 35 14.69 6.30 -11.62
C VAL A 35 14.14 4.96 -11.13
N THR A 36 15.00 3.98 -10.88
CA THR A 36 14.61 2.66 -10.37
C THR A 36 13.85 2.74 -9.04
N MET A 37 14.19 3.67 -8.14
CA MET A 37 13.45 3.86 -6.88
C MET A 37 12.07 4.49 -7.10
N ALA A 38 11.92 5.36 -8.09
CA ALA A 38 10.61 5.89 -8.48
C ALA A 38 9.74 4.80 -9.12
N GLU A 39 10.34 3.91 -9.90
CA GLU A 39 9.67 2.72 -10.45
C GLU A 39 9.26 1.75 -9.34
N ASP A 40 10.13 1.46 -8.37
CA ASP A 40 9.83 0.63 -7.21
C ASP A 40 8.63 1.20 -6.43
N LEU A 41 8.63 2.52 -6.17
CA LEU A 41 7.52 3.20 -5.52
C LEU A 41 6.22 3.07 -6.32
N THR A 42 6.30 3.21 -7.64
CA THR A 42 5.15 3.05 -8.54
C THR A 42 4.59 1.63 -8.48
N ARG A 43 5.45 0.59 -8.45
CA ARG A 43 5.01 -0.81 -8.33
C ARG A 43 4.31 -1.07 -6.99
N ILE A 44 4.80 -0.49 -5.89
CA ILE A 44 4.14 -0.58 -4.58
C ILE A 44 2.76 0.09 -4.62
N LEU A 45 2.64 1.27 -5.23
CA LEU A 45 1.36 1.97 -5.36
C LEU A 45 0.34 1.16 -6.16
N VAL A 46 0.76 0.57 -7.28
CA VAL A 46 -0.10 -0.31 -8.11
C VAL A 46 -0.52 -1.56 -7.34
N ALA A 47 0.38 -2.14 -6.54
CA ALA A 47 0.04 -3.29 -5.70
C ALA A 47 -1.02 -2.94 -4.64
N ILE A 48 -0.89 -1.78 -3.97
CA ILE A 48 -1.89 -1.28 -3.02
C ILE A 48 -3.25 -1.09 -3.71
N GLU A 49 -3.27 -0.42 -4.86
CA GLU A 49 -4.50 -0.20 -5.63
C GLU A 49 -5.17 -1.51 -6.04
N THR A 50 -4.37 -2.51 -6.42
CA THR A 50 -4.88 -3.84 -6.79
C THR A 50 -5.58 -4.51 -5.61
N LEU A 51 -4.99 -4.43 -4.40
CA LEU A 51 -5.62 -4.95 -3.19
C LEU A 51 -6.89 -4.19 -2.82
N ASP A 52 -6.88 -2.86 -2.97
CA ASP A 52 -8.05 -2.01 -2.70
C ASP A 52 -9.22 -2.31 -3.63
N ARG A 53 -8.94 -2.54 -4.91
CA ARG A 53 -9.95 -2.96 -5.88
C ARG A 53 -10.49 -4.35 -5.57
N ALA A 54 -9.63 -5.30 -5.15
CA ALA A 54 -10.07 -6.65 -4.78
C ALA A 54 -10.97 -6.65 -3.53
N LEU A 55 -10.62 -5.86 -2.52
CA LEU A 55 -11.43 -5.65 -1.31
C LEU A 55 -12.77 -4.98 -1.63
N THR A 56 -12.75 -3.95 -2.47
CA THR A 56 -13.96 -3.23 -2.92
C THR A 56 -14.91 -4.14 -3.70
N ALA A 57 -14.38 -4.98 -4.60
CA ALA A 57 -15.17 -5.92 -5.39
C ALA A 57 -15.95 -6.94 -4.52
N GLU A 58 -15.50 -7.14 -3.28
CA GLU A 58 -16.07 -8.08 -2.33
C GLU A 58 -16.96 -7.40 -1.29
N GLY A 59 -17.28 -6.12 -1.50
CA GLY A 59 -18.12 -5.32 -0.59
C GLY A 59 -17.44 -5.00 0.73
N GLN A 60 -16.11 -5.14 0.81
CA GLN A 60 -15.31 -4.94 2.02
C GLN A 60 -14.23 -3.88 1.76
N PRO A 61 -14.59 -2.64 1.38
CA PRO A 61 -13.61 -1.62 1.07
C PRO A 61 -12.71 -1.37 2.28
N TYR A 62 -11.41 -1.14 2.02
CA TYR A 62 -10.51 -0.76 3.10
C TYR A 62 -10.95 0.57 3.70
N LEU A 63 -11.20 0.58 5.01
CA LEU A 63 -11.45 1.79 5.79
C LEU A 63 -10.21 2.05 6.66
N PRO A 64 -9.48 3.16 6.46
CA PRO A 64 -8.38 3.50 7.33
C PRO A 64 -8.91 3.63 8.77
N PRO A 65 -8.14 3.16 9.78
CA PRO A 65 -8.50 3.44 11.16
C PRO A 65 -8.57 4.96 11.31
N MET A 66 -9.70 5.44 11.84
CA MET A 66 -9.90 6.86 12.12
C MET A 66 -8.71 7.33 12.96
N SER A 67 -7.88 8.21 12.41
CA SER A 67 -6.74 8.77 13.14
C SER A 67 -7.31 9.46 14.38
N ALA A 68 -7.03 8.92 15.57
CA ALA A 68 -7.08 9.70 16.79
C ALA A 68 -5.82 10.58 16.75
N ASP A 69 -5.99 11.86 16.39
CA ASP A 69 -4.97 12.89 16.58
C ASP A 69 -4.51 12.97 18.04
#